data_AF-A0A442MB36-F1
#
_entry.id   AF-A0A442MB36-F1
#
_cell.length_a   1.000
_cell.length_b   1.000
_cell.length_c   1.000
_cell.angle_alpha   90.00
_cell.angle_beta   90.00
_cell.angle_gamma   90.00
#
_symmetry.space_group_name_H-M   'P 1'
#
loop_
_entity.id
_entity.type
_entity.pdbx_description
1 polymer ?
#
loop_
_entity_poly.entity_id
_entity_poly.type
_entity_poly.pdbx_seq_one_letter_code
_entity_poly.pdbx_strand_id
1 'polypeptide(L)'
;MISSADRVGSAPSQTFRFGGGLSIVRWMSTRQLAEALDVSDRTIRYWAVRGTIPGAIRIGRQFRFRLTEVEVWLDNMDVSHQQRKVHQWPTFTLETDQKSIKRASASEAKPSVSQLDLDVQRLLKKRQTVLNKS
;
A
#
# COMPACT_ATOMS: atom_id res chain seq x y z
N MET A 1 -12.93 45.46 27.76
CA MET A 1 -11.96 44.69 28.55
C MET A 1 -11.77 43.32 27.87
N ILE A 2 -10.63 43.20 27.19
CA ILE A 2 -9.83 42.02 26.78
C ILE A 2 -10.50 40.63 26.71
N SER A 3 -10.70 40.17 25.45
CA SER A 3 -10.35 38.88 24.82
C SER A 3 -10.10 37.61 25.65
N SER A 4 -10.67 36.47 25.21
CA SER A 4 -9.89 35.23 25.07
C SER A 4 -10.57 34.22 24.14
N ALA A 5 -10.13 34.22 22.89
CA ALA A 5 -10.37 33.18 21.89
C ALA A 5 -9.37 32.01 22.05
N ASP A 6 -9.80 30.85 21.55
CA ASP A 6 -9.02 29.74 20.95
C ASP A 6 -7.82 29.14 21.69
N ARG A 7 -7.92 27.84 22.01
CA ARG A 7 -6.80 26.88 21.88
C ARG A 7 -7.28 25.49 21.47
N VAL A 8 -7.36 25.27 20.15
CA VAL A 8 -7.22 23.95 19.55
C VAL A 8 -5.76 23.53 19.70
N GLY A 9 -5.50 22.50 20.48
CA GLY A 9 -4.17 21.89 20.61
C GLY A 9 -3.85 21.06 19.37
N SER A 10 -3.34 21.71 18.32
CA SER A 10 -2.67 21.05 17.20
C SER A 10 -1.35 20.45 17.70
N ALA A 11 -1.19 19.15 17.50
CA ALA A 11 0.04 18.42 17.79
C ALA A 11 1.26 19.09 17.12
N PRO A 12 2.45 19.03 17.75
CA PRO A 12 3.64 19.64 17.19
C PRO A 12 4.11 18.86 15.95
N SER A 13 3.81 19.38 14.75
CA SER A 13 4.57 19.03 13.56
C SER A 13 6.02 19.40 13.84
N GLN A 14 6.89 18.39 13.99
CA GLN A 14 8.34 18.54 14.14
C GLN A 14 8.87 19.37 12.97
N THR A 15 8.91 20.68 13.16
CA THR A 15 9.56 21.61 12.23
C THR A 15 11.02 21.62 12.65
N PHE A 16 11.82 20.68 12.14
CA PHE A 16 13.27 20.73 12.30
C PHE A 16 13.81 21.89 11.48
N ARG A 17 13.80 23.09 12.06
CA ARG A 17 14.53 24.23 11.53
C ARG A 17 16.00 24.08 11.94
N PHE A 18 16.86 23.68 11.01
CA PHE A 18 18.28 23.93 11.14
C PHE A 18 18.63 25.21 10.38
N GLY A 19 18.60 26.33 11.11
CA GLY A 19 19.12 27.60 10.63
C GLY A 19 20.65 27.59 10.63
N GLY A 20 21.24 28.01 9.51
CA GLY A 20 22.50 28.76 9.47
C GLY A 20 23.83 28.01 9.67
N GLY A 21 24.60 27.89 8.58
CA GLY A 21 25.98 28.41 8.61
C GLY A 21 27.16 27.46 8.83
N LEU A 22 26.96 26.15 9.02
CA LEU A 22 28.04 25.15 9.01
C LEU A 22 27.52 23.86 8.35
N SER A 23 27.94 23.57 7.11
CA SER A 23 27.55 22.36 6.37
C SER A 23 28.28 21.13 6.92
N ILE A 24 27.98 20.75 8.16
CA ILE A 24 28.40 19.46 8.71
C ILE A 24 27.65 18.37 7.96
N VAL A 25 28.39 17.53 7.24
CA VAL A 25 27.82 16.37 6.56
C VAL A 25 27.32 15.39 7.62
N ARG A 26 26.00 15.41 7.85
CA ARG A 26 25.35 14.51 8.80
C ARG A 26 25.01 13.19 8.14
N TRP A 27 25.63 12.12 8.62
CA TRP A 27 25.34 10.75 8.22
C TRP A 27 24.31 10.13 9.15
N MET A 28 23.27 9.52 8.58
CA MET A 28 22.26 8.78 9.31
C MET A 28 22.36 7.28 9.05
N SER A 29 21.98 6.49 10.06
CA SER A 29 21.81 5.04 9.89
C SER A 29 20.45 4.72 9.27
N THR A 30 20.28 3.50 8.76
CA THR A 30 18.97 3.01 8.27
C THR A 30 17.86 3.22 9.30
N ARG A 31 18.11 2.87 10.56
CA ARG A 31 17.11 2.94 11.63
C ARG A 31 16.70 4.38 11.93
N GLN A 32 17.66 5.29 12.03
CA GLN A 32 17.36 6.69 12.31
C GLN A 32 16.59 7.33 11.15
N LEU A 33 16.92 6.97 9.91
CA LEU A 33 16.20 7.47 8.75
C LEU A 33 14.79 6.87 8.65
N ALA A 34 14.63 5.60 8.98
CA ALA A 34 13.35 4.92 9.07
C ALA A 34 12.41 5.59 10.09
N GLU A 35 12.95 5.91 11.27
CA GLU A 35 12.24 6.65 12.32
C GLU A 35 11.88 8.07 11.88
N ALA A 36 12.80 8.79 11.21
CA ALA A 36 12.54 10.13 10.72
C ALA A 36 11.45 10.20 9.62
N LEU A 37 11.34 9.16 8.80
CA LEU A 37 10.38 9.07 7.69
C LEU A 37 9.10 8.30 8.07
N ASP A 38 9.01 7.79 9.29
CA ASP A 38 7.94 6.90 9.77
C ASP A 38 7.67 5.70 8.82
N VAL A 39 8.75 5.03 8.40
CA VAL A 39 8.69 3.83 7.57
C VAL A 39 9.52 2.70 8.16
N SER A 40 9.31 1.47 7.70
CA SER A 40 10.12 0.35 8.18
C SER A 40 11.58 0.41 7.70
N ASP A 41 12.52 -0.05 8.53
CA ASP A 41 13.94 -0.28 8.16
C ASP A 41 14.09 -1.14 6.90
N ARG A 42 13.14 -2.06 6.68
CA ARG A 42 13.10 -2.92 5.49
C ARG A 42 12.84 -2.09 4.24
N THR A 43 11.92 -1.13 4.30
CA THR A 43 11.59 -0.21 3.20
C THR A 43 12.80 0.65 2.83
N ILE A 44 13.49 1.22 3.82
CA ILE A 44 14.70 2.02 3.57
C ILE A 44 15.81 1.18 2.91
N ARG A 45 16.07 -0.04 3.42
CA ARG A 45 17.05 -0.95 2.78
C ARG A 45 16.65 -1.32 1.37
N TYR A 46 15.36 -1.57 1.13
CA TYR A 46 14.84 -1.88 -0.19
C TYR A 46 15.07 -0.71 -1.16
N TRP A 47 14.79 0.53 -0.77
CA TRP A 47 15.09 1.71 -1.59
C TRP A 47 16.58 1.90 -1.85
N ALA A 48 17.42 1.66 -0.84
CA ALA A 48 18.87 1.77 -0.98
C ALA A 48 19.43 0.76 -1.98
N VAL A 49 18.99 -0.51 -1.92
CA VAL A 49 19.40 -1.54 -2.89
C VAL A 49 18.93 -1.21 -4.30
N ARG A 50 17.77 -0.58 -4.45
CA ARG A 50 17.22 -0.17 -5.75
C ARG A 50 17.77 1.17 -6.27
N GLY A 51 18.60 1.86 -5.50
CA GLY A 51 19.07 3.20 -5.85
C GLY A 51 17.96 4.25 -5.95
N THR A 52 16.82 4.02 -5.28
CA THR A 52 15.67 4.94 -5.30
C THR A 52 15.89 6.13 -4.37
N ILE A 53 16.60 5.89 -3.26
CA ILE A 53 16.95 6.93 -2.30
C ILE A 53 18.39 7.42 -2.54
N PRO A 54 18.62 8.74 -2.69
CA PRO A 54 19.95 9.28 -2.90
C PRO A 54 20.77 9.31 -1.59
N GLY A 55 22.07 9.59 -1.70
CA GLY A 55 22.98 9.64 -0.56
C GLY A 55 23.24 8.31 0.15
N ALA A 56 22.74 7.20 -0.38
CA ALA A 56 22.93 5.87 0.17
C ALA A 56 24.34 5.35 -0.14
N ILE A 57 25.16 5.18 0.89
CA ILE A 57 26.47 4.55 0.81
C ILE A 57 26.46 3.25 1.59
N ARG A 58 26.93 2.18 0.96
CA ARG A 58 27.11 0.88 1.61
C ARG A 58 28.45 0.85 2.34
N ILE A 59 28.39 0.74 3.66
CA ILE A 59 29.57 0.60 4.53
C ILE A 59 29.49 -0.79 5.17
N GLY A 60 30.24 -1.74 4.60
CA GLY A 60 30.17 -3.14 4.98
C GLY A 60 28.76 -3.72 4.76
N ARG A 61 28.14 -4.20 5.84
CA ARG A 61 26.76 -4.75 5.82
C ARG A 61 25.68 -3.71 6.13
N GLN A 62 26.05 -2.46 6.34
CA GLN A 62 25.14 -1.39 6.72
C GLN A 62 25.05 -0.33 5.62
N PHE A 63 23.92 0.37 5.56
CA PHE A 63 23.77 1.56 4.74
C PHE A 63 23.85 2.81 5.62
N ARG A 64 24.51 3.84 5.10
CA ARG A 64 24.52 5.19 5.66
C ARG A 64 23.99 6.17 4.63
N PHE A 65 23.27 7.17 5.11
CA PHE A 65 22.58 8.14 4.28
C PHE A 65 23.05 9.54 4.60
N ARG A 66 23.35 10.33 3.58
CA ARG A 66 23.59 11.77 3.75
C ARG A 66 22.26 12.47 3.92
N LEU A 67 22.05 13.07 5.08
CA LEU A 67 20.79 13.72 5.40
C LEU A 67 20.43 14.80 4.38
N THR A 68 21.40 15.63 3.99
CA THR A 68 21.20 16.73 3.04
C THR A 68 20.71 16.27 1.66
N GLU A 69 21.23 15.15 1.16
CA GLU A 69 20.81 14.60 -0.15
C GLU A 69 19.40 14.01 -0.05
N VAL A 70 19.08 13.38 1.08
CA VAL A 70 17.75 12.83 1.33
C VAL A 70 16.72 13.95 1.49
N GLU A 71 17.04 15.03 2.21
CA GLU A 71 16.17 16.20 2.38
C GLU A 71 15.85 16.85 1.04
N VAL A 72 16.88 17.16 0.24
CA VAL A 72 16.70 17.71 -1.12
C VAL A 72 15.86 16.78 -1.99
N TRP A 73 15.99 15.48 -1.82
CA TRP A 73 15.17 14.51 -2.55
C TRP A 73 13.71 14.52 -2.10
N LEU A 74 13.44 14.62 -0.80
CA LEU A 74 12.09 14.74 -0.27
C LEU A 74 11.41 16.03 -0.74
N ASP A 75 12.13 17.15 -0.76
CA ASP A 75 11.61 18.44 -1.25
C ASP A 75 11.25 18.39 -2.74
N ASN A 76 11.97 17.59 -3.53
CA ASN A 76 11.73 17.40 -4.96
C ASN A 76 10.73 16.27 -5.27
N MET A 77 10.33 15.47 -4.27
CA MET A 77 9.37 14.39 -4.46
C MET A 77 7.96 14.95 -4.66
N ASP A 78 7.51 14.99 -5.91
CA ASP A 78 6.09 15.21 -6.21
C ASP A 78 5.28 13.94 -5.87
N VAL A 79 4.78 13.88 -4.63
CA VAL A 79 4.05 12.76 -4.00
C VAL A 79 2.82 12.34 -4.82
N SER A 80 2.35 13.23 -5.69
CA SER A 80 1.17 13.10 -6.55
C SER A 80 1.21 11.90 -7.49
N HIS A 81 2.38 11.42 -7.91
CA HIS A 81 2.50 10.34 -8.90
C HIS A 81 2.48 8.92 -8.31
N GLN A 82 2.91 8.74 -7.05
CA GLN A 82 3.00 7.41 -6.44
C GLN A 82 1.69 6.96 -5.79
N GLN A 83 0.89 7.89 -5.26
CA GLN A 83 -0.41 7.59 -4.65
C GLN A 83 -1.48 7.18 -5.67
N ARG A 84 -1.38 7.65 -6.93
CA ARG A 84 -2.38 7.38 -7.99
C ARG A 84 -2.53 5.88 -8.33
N LYS A 85 -1.47 5.07 -8.17
CA LYS A 85 -1.53 3.63 -8.46
C LYS A 85 -2.20 2.81 -7.35
N VAL A 86 -2.15 3.28 -6.11
CA VAL A 86 -2.72 2.54 -4.96
C VAL A 86 -4.23 2.79 -4.83
N HIS A 87 -4.71 3.97 -5.21
CA HIS A 87 -6.14 4.30 -5.16
C HIS A 87 -6.94 3.75 -6.34
N GLN A 88 -6.26 3.29 -7.41
CA GLN A 88 -6.93 2.68 -8.57
C GLN A 88 -7.07 1.16 -8.42
N TRP A 89 -7.12 0.63 -7.19
CA TRP A 89 -7.63 -0.72 -7.04
C TRP A 89 -9.06 -0.73 -7.59
N PRO A 90 -9.39 -1.65 -8.51
CA PRO A 90 -10.75 -1.75 -8.97
C PRO A 90 -11.59 -2.06 -7.74
N THR A 91 -12.39 -1.09 -7.30
CA THR A 91 -13.52 -1.39 -6.44
C THR A 91 -14.28 -2.44 -7.23
N PHE A 92 -14.34 -3.67 -6.69
CA PHE A 92 -15.08 -4.76 -7.29
C PHE A 92 -16.56 -4.40 -7.20
N THR A 93 -17.01 -3.50 -8.08
CA THR A 93 -18.41 -3.13 -8.21
C THR A 93 -19.07 -4.25 -8.98
N LEU A 94 -20.00 -4.93 -8.32
CA LEU A 94 -20.75 -6.10 -8.78
C LEU A 94 -21.42 -5.93 -10.17
N GLU A 95 -21.45 -4.72 -10.73
CA GLU A 95 -22.02 -4.41 -12.03
C GLU A 95 -21.17 -4.86 -13.23
N THR A 96 -19.84 -4.87 -13.11
CA THR A 96 -18.97 -5.16 -14.27
C THR A 96 -18.96 -6.65 -14.63
N ASP A 97 -19.17 -7.54 -13.65
CA ASP A 97 -19.34 -8.98 -13.89
C ASP A 97 -20.69 -9.30 -14.56
N GLN A 98 -21.74 -8.50 -14.31
CA GLN A 98 -23.05 -8.71 -14.96
C GLN A 98 -23.02 -8.43 -16.46
N LYS A 99 -22.11 -7.55 -16.93
CA LYS A 99 -21.99 -7.22 -18.36
C LYS A 99 -21.27 -8.31 -19.15
N SER A 100 -20.45 -9.14 -18.50
CA SER A 100 -19.78 -10.29 -19.12
C SER A 100 -20.74 -11.48 -19.33
N ILE A 101 -21.78 -11.60 -18.50
CA ILE A 101 -22.76 -12.70 -18.60
C ILE A 101 -23.86 -12.42 -19.65
N LYS A 102 -24.06 -11.16 -20.06
CA LYS A 102 -25.11 -10.80 -21.04
C LYS A 102 -24.63 -10.84 -22.50
N ARG A 103 -24.04 -11.95 -22.94
CA ARG A 103 -23.99 -12.34 -24.37
C ARG A 103 -23.97 -13.86 -24.53
N ALA A 104 -25.01 -14.52 -24.07
CA ALA A 104 -25.37 -15.84 -24.55
C ALA A 104 -26.88 -16.03 -24.40
N SER A 105 -27.67 -15.36 -25.23
CA SER A 105 -29.09 -15.69 -25.40
C SER A 105 -29.47 -15.45 -26.84
N ALA A 106 -29.29 -16.49 -27.65
CA ALA A 106 -30.36 -17.08 -28.47
C ALA A 106 -29.75 -18.07 -29.48
N SER A 107 -29.71 -19.36 -29.13
CA SER A 107 -30.24 -20.38 -30.02
C SER A 107 -30.58 -21.64 -29.22
N GLU A 108 -31.83 -22.03 -29.36
CA GLU A 108 -32.50 -23.22 -28.85
C GLU A 108 -31.60 -24.48 -28.79
N ALA A 109 -31.43 -25.07 -27.60
CA ALA A 109 -31.01 -26.45 -27.45
C ALA A 109 -31.50 -27.03 -26.12
N LYS A 110 -32.27 -28.11 -26.25
CA LYS A 110 -32.79 -29.10 -25.29
C LYS A 110 -32.12 -29.15 -23.89
N PRO A 111 -32.87 -29.43 -22.81
CA PRO A 111 -32.31 -29.56 -21.47
C PRO A 111 -31.58 -30.91 -21.35
N SER A 112 -30.36 -31.01 -21.88
CA SER A 112 -29.44 -32.07 -21.48
C SER A 112 -28.83 -31.65 -20.15
N VAL A 113 -29.26 -32.30 -19.07
CA VAL A 113 -28.68 -32.13 -17.74
C VAL A 113 -27.16 -32.23 -17.87
N SER A 114 -26.48 -31.11 -17.59
CA SER A 114 -25.03 -31.07 -17.71
C SER A 114 -24.43 -32.05 -16.69
N GLN A 115 -23.36 -32.75 -17.05
CA GLN A 115 -22.70 -33.71 -16.16
C GLN A 115 -22.34 -33.07 -14.79
N LEU A 116 -22.05 -31.77 -14.81
CA LEU A 116 -21.78 -30.97 -13.62
C LEU A 116 -23.00 -30.83 -12.69
N ASP A 117 -24.21 -30.67 -13.21
CA ASP A 117 -25.43 -30.62 -12.39
C ASP A 117 -25.68 -31.95 -11.66
N LEU A 118 -25.40 -33.07 -12.33
CA LEU A 118 -25.52 -34.40 -11.71
C LEU A 118 -24.52 -34.58 -10.57
N ASP A 119 -23.28 -34.12 -10.77
CA ASP A 119 -22.22 -34.23 -9.77
C ASP A 119 -22.50 -33.34 -8.55
N VAL A 120 -23.02 -32.12 -8.78
CA VAL A 120 -23.45 -31.20 -7.71
C VAL A 120 -24.59 -31.81 -6.90
N GLN A 121 -25.63 -32.33 -7.57
CA GLN A 121 -26.76 -33.00 -6.92
C GLN A 121 -26.31 -34.20 -6.08
N ARG A 122 -25.36 -34.99 -6.60
CA ARG A 122 -24.79 -36.16 -5.90
C ARG A 122 -24.03 -35.76 -4.64
N LEU A 123 -23.27 -34.67 -4.70
CA LEU A 123 -22.49 -34.16 -3.58
C LEU A 123 -23.39 -33.63 -2.45
N LEU A 124 -24.46 -32.93 -2.81
CA LEU A 124 -25.44 -32.39 -1.86
C LEU A 124 -26.19 -33.52 -1.15
N LYS A 125 -26.66 -34.53 -1.88
CA LYS A 125 -27.32 -35.72 -1.30
C LYS A 125 -26.42 -36.45 -0.31
N LYS A 126 -25.13 -36.63 -0.64
CA LYS A 126 -24.15 -37.29 0.22
C LYS A 126 -23.96 -36.54 1.55
N ARG A 127 -23.91 -35.20 1.51
CA ARG A 127 -23.80 -34.37 2.72
C ARG A 127 -25.03 -34.49 3.62
N GLN A 128 -26.23 -34.48 3.04
CA GLN A 128 -27.48 -34.63 3.79
C GLN A 128 -27.56 -35.98 4.52
N THR A 129 -27.12 -37.06 3.87
CA THR A 129 -27.13 -38.40 4.48
C THR A 129 -26.12 -38.57 5.61
N VAL A 130 -25.03 -37.80 5.60
CA VAL A 130 -24.03 -37.81 6.69
C VAL A 130 -24.55 -37.05 7.90
N LEU A 131 -25.30 -35.95 7.69
CA LEU A 131 -25.91 -35.16 8.77
C LEU A 131 -27.10 -35.87 9.43
N ASN A 132 -27.87 -36.67 8.69
CA ASN A 132 -29.03 -37.38 9.22
C ASN A 132 -28.70 -38.75 9.86
N LYS A 133 -27.41 -39.12 9.94
CA LYS A 133 -26.93 -40.40 10.50
C LYS A 133 -26.13 -40.23 11.81
N SER A 134 -26.14 -39.04 12.39
CA SER A 134 -25.79 -38.76 13.80
C SER A 134 -27.06 -38.47 14.58
#